data_AF-A0A6V7WGP7-F1
#
_entry.id   AF-A0A6V7WGP7-F1
#
_cell.length_a   1.000
_cell.length_b   1.000
_cell.length_c   1.000
_cell.angle_alpha   90.00
_cell.angle_beta   90.00
_cell.angle_gamma   90.00
#
_symmetry.space_group_name_H-M   'P 1'
#
loop_
_entity.id
_entity.type
_entity.pdbx_description
1 polymer ?
#
loop_
_entity_poly.entity_id
_entity_poly.type
_entity_poly.pdbx_seq_one_letter_code
_entity_poly.pdbx_strand_id
1 'polypeptide(L)'
;MVIGLKTLSTNKVIIYFANNSTIYNEKFEGFKLSKLYFKNNDIFGCGLVYPPTDKLNEEFPYVFFTQNGKQIGKGVLLKDNFELYKPYVALSCCSVEANFGNNLTSKPFKYDISNHFINKEFY
;
A
#
# COMPACT_ATOMS: atom_id res chain seq x y z
N MET A 1 13.73 3.69 -2.22
CA MET A 1 12.44 4.37 -1.99
C MET A 1 11.58 3.51 -1.06
N VAL A 2 10.84 4.15 -0.15
CA VAL A 2 9.83 3.52 0.70
C VAL A 2 8.50 4.21 0.46
N ILE A 3 7.41 3.44 0.34
CA ILE A 3 6.04 3.97 0.28
C ILE A 3 5.14 3.20 1.24
N GLY A 4 4.07 3.83 1.71
CA GLY A 4 3.05 3.15 2.50
C GLY A 4 2.19 4.10 3.30
N LEU A 5 1.75 3.63 4.47
CA LEU A 5 0.86 4.34 5.37
C LEU A 5 1.46 4.42 6.76
N LYS A 6 1.15 5.52 7.45
CA LYS A 6 1.55 5.76 8.84
C LYS A 6 0.32 6.05 9.69
N THR A 7 0.18 5.39 10.83
CA THR A 7 -0.89 5.67 11.79
C THR A 7 -0.66 7.05 12.43
N LEU A 8 -1.76 7.79 12.66
CA LEU A 8 -1.70 9.06 13.37
C LEU A 8 -1.57 8.89 14.89
N SER A 9 -2.18 7.83 15.44
CA SER A 9 -2.24 7.56 16.88
C SER A 9 -0.90 7.10 17.46
N THR A 10 -0.28 6.12 16.82
CA THR A 10 0.85 5.35 17.35
C THR A 10 2.15 5.54 16.58
N ASN A 11 2.12 6.31 15.48
CA ASN A 11 3.25 6.51 14.56
C ASN A 11 3.80 5.21 13.94
N LYS A 12 3.07 4.09 14.01
CA LYS A 12 3.42 2.83 13.35
C LYS A 12 3.27 2.97 11.84
N VAL A 13 4.01 2.16 11.09
CA VAL A 13 4.03 2.23 9.63
C VAL A 13 3.79 0.85 9.02
N ILE A 14 3.12 0.85 7.87
CA ILE A 14 2.99 -0.32 6.99
C ILE A 14 3.56 0.11 5.65
N ILE A 15 4.66 -0.50 5.24
CA ILE A 15 5.50 0.06 4.18
C ILE A 15 6.00 -1.01 3.23
N TYR A 16 6.17 -0.61 1.97
CA TYR A 16 6.92 -1.34 0.97
C TYR A 16 8.28 -0.68 0.75
N PHE A 17 9.35 -1.45 0.95
CA PHE A 17 10.73 -1.07 0.71
C PHE A 17 11.17 -1.56 -0.67
N ALA A 18 11.09 -0.68 -1.68
CA ALA A 18 11.30 -1.04 -3.08
C ALA A 18 12.68 -1.64 -3.35
N ASN A 19 13.74 -1.10 -2.74
CA ASN A 19 15.12 -1.56 -2.95
C ASN A 19 15.33 -3.02 -2.49
N ASN A 20 14.60 -3.45 -1.45
CA ASN A 20 14.75 -4.77 -0.86
C ASN A 20 13.64 -5.73 -1.31
N SER A 21 12.65 -5.24 -2.06
CA SER A 21 11.43 -5.98 -2.40
C SER A 21 10.77 -6.59 -1.15
N THR A 22 10.66 -5.82 -0.07
CA THR A 22 10.13 -6.28 1.22
C THR A 22 8.97 -5.41 1.68
N ILE A 23 7.89 -6.04 2.13
CA ILE A 23 6.79 -5.37 2.83
C ILE A 23 7.01 -5.52 4.33
N TYR A 24 6.80 -4.46 5.11
CA TYR A 24 6.81 -4.49 6.56
C TYR A 24 5.43 -4.11 7.09
N ASN A 25 4.93 -4.88 8.06
CA ASN A 25 3.73 -4.52 8.80
C ASN A 25 4.03 -3.57 9.97
N GLU A 26 2.99 -3.23 10.71
CA GLU A 26 3.03 -2.34 11.88
C GLU A 26 3.90 -2.84 13.05
N LYS A 27 4.23 -4.13 13.09
CA LYS A 27 5.15 -4.75 14.05
C LYS A 27 6.58 -4.85 13.52
N PHE A 28 6.83 -4.33 12.32
CA PHE A 28 8.10 -4.45 11.61
C PHE A 28 8.47 -5.90 11.24
N GLU A 29 7.47 -6.79 11.12
CA GLU A 29 7.66 -8.12 10.53
C GLU A 29 7.80 -7.96 9.01
N GLY A 30 8.86 -8.54 8.44
CA GLY A 30 9.23 -8.36 7.04
C GLY A 30 8.83 -9.53 6.14
N PHE A 31 8.11 -9.24 5.07
CA PHE A 31 7.66 -10.20 4.06
C PHE A 31 8.41 -9.96 2.74
N LYS A 32 9.35 -10.85 2.44
CA LYS A 32 10.16 -10.76 1.22
C LYS A 32 9.36 -11.22 0.01
N LEU A 33 9.32 -10.38 -1.03
CA LEU A 33 8.68 -10.69 -2.30
C LEU A 33 9.64 -11.42 -3.23
N SER A 34 9.09 -12.00 -4.31
CA SER A 34 9.91 -12.39 -5.46
C SER A 34 10.66 -11.17 -5.98
N LYS A 35 11.80 -11.39 -6.63
CA LYS A 35 12.72 -10.31 -7.01
C LYS A 35 12.03 -9.33 -7.97
N LEU A 36 11.67 -8.15 -7.46
CA LEU A 36 11.15 -7.04 -8.24
C LEU A 36 12.32 -6.09 -8.58
N TYR A 37 12.28 -5.53 -9.78
CA TYR A 37 13.27 -4.57 -10.23
C TYR A 37 12.66 -3.17 -10.17
N PHE A 38 13.35 -2.26 -9.51
CA PHE A 38 13.02 -0.85 -9.51
C PHE A 38 13.73 -0.15 -10.67
N LYS A 39 12.98 0.54 -11.52
CA LYS A 39 13.47 1.27 -12.69
C LYS A 39 12.94 2.70 -12.72
N ASN A 40 13.60 3.56 -13.50
CA ASN A 40 13.10 4.91 -13.76
C ASN A 40 11.69 4.84 -14.34
N ASN A 41 10.84 5.77 -13.90
CA ASN A 41 9.42 5.90 -14.27
C ASN A 41 8.50 4.76 -13.78
N ASP A 42 8.98 3.85 -12.94
CA ASP A 42 8.08 2.92 -12.25
C ASP A 42 7.09 3.68 -11.37
N ILE A 43 5.82 3.29 -11.46
CA ILE A 43 4.74 3.86 -10.65
C ILE A 43 4.45 2.91 -9.51
N PHE A 44 4.58 3.39 -8.29
CA PHE A 44 4.22 2.61 -7.10
C PHE A 44 2.92 3.13 -6.50
N GLY A 45 2.07 2.22 -6.07
CA GLY A 45 0.81 2.52 -5.40
C GLY A 45 0.73 1.86 -4.03
N CYS A 46 -0.03 2.48 -3.15
CA CYS A 46 -0.44 1.94 -1.86
C CYS A 46 -1.95 2.15 -1.74
N GLY A 47 -2.67 1.07 -1.44
CA GLY A 47 -4.11 1.11 -1.24
C GLY A 47 -4.48 0.62 0.15
N LEU A 48 -5.50 1.24 0.73
CA LEU A 48 -6.15 0.83 1.96
C LEU A 48 -7.60 0.49 1.63
N VAL A 49 -8.03 -0.71 2.00
CA VAL A 49 -9.39 -1.18 1.75
C VAL A 49 -10.05 -1.39 3.10
N TYR A 50 -11.18 -0.72 3.29
CA TYR A 50 -12.08 -0.99 4.42
C TYR A 50 -13.15 -1.97 3.97
N PRO A 51 -13.55 -2.91 4.84
CA PRO A 51 -14.69 -3.77 4.54
C PRO A 51 -15.98 -2.93 4.45
N PRO A 52 -17.01 -3.43 3.74
CA PRO A 52 -18.34 -2.86 3.76
C PRO A 52 -18.86 -2.63 5.20
N THR A 53 -19.69 -1.60 5.39
CA THR A 53 -20.15 -1.18 6.72
C THR A 53 -20.86 -2.30 7.50
N ASP A 54 -21.62 -3.14 6.80
CA ASP A 54 -22.33 -4.30 7.35
C ASP A 54 -21.41 -5.43 7.80
N LYS A 55 -20.14 -5.42 7.38
CA LYS A 55 -19.12 -6.42 7.68
C LYS A 55 -18.01 -5.94 8.62
N LEU A 56 -18.12 -4.73 9.14
CA LEU A 56 -17.10 -4.13 10.02
C LEU A 56 -16.84 -4.91 11.32
N ASN A 57 -17.69 -5.88 11.68
CA ASN A 57 -17.47 -6.73 12.86
C ASN A 57 -16.84 -8.10 12.52
N GLU A 58 -16.73 -8.44 11.23
CA GLU A 58 -16.31 -9.77 10.75
C GLU A 58 -15.03 -9.72 9.92
N GLU A 59 -14.81 -8.61 9.22
CA GLU A 59 -13.67 -8.40 8.34
C GLU A 59 -12.82 -7.22 8.86
N PHE A 60 -11.51 -7.29 8.64
CA PHE A 60 -10.58 -6.21 8.97
C PHE A 60 -10.13 -5.50 7.68
N PRO A 61 -9.84 -4.19 7.73
CA PRO A 61 -9.18 -3.51 6.64
C PRO A 61 -7.84 -4.16 6.31
N TYR A 62 -7.35 -3.88 5.11
CA TYR A 62 -6.01 -4.31 4.72
C TYR A 62 -5.34 -3.27 3.84
N VAL A 63 -4.01 -3.31 3.86
CA VAL A 63 -3.15 -2.50 3.01
C VAL A 63 -2.54 -3.36 1.93
N PHE A 64 -2.53 -2.89 0.70
CA PHE A 64 -1.84 -3.56 -0.40
C PHE A 64 -0.96 -2.59 -1.16
N PHE A 65 0.01 -3.15 -1.88
CA PHE A 65 0.97 -2.38 -2.66
C PHE A 65 0.89 -2.78 -4.12
N THR A 66 1.20 -1.84 -5.00
CA THR A 66 1.25 -2.08 -6.45
C THR A 66 2.52 -1.53 -7.06
N GLN A 67 2.97 -2.17 -8.14
CA GLN A 67 3.99 -1.66 -9.05
C GLN A 67 3.40 -1.68 -10.46
N ASN A 68 3.45 -0.53 -11.13
CA ASN A 68 2.92 -0.31 -12.47
C ASN A 68 1.44 -0.75 -12.64
N GLY A 69 0.65 -0.58 -11.57
CA GLY A 69 -0.79 -0.90 -11.56
C GLY A 69 -1.11 -2.36 -11.27
N LYS A 70 -0.11 -3.21 -11.00
CA LYS A 70 -0.31 -4.60 -10.61
C LYS A 70 0.01 -4.76 -9.13
N GLN A 71 -0.83 -5.48 -8.39
CA GLN A 71 -0.56 -5.79 -6.99
C GLN A 71 0.73 -6.60 -6.87
N ILE A 72 1.53 -6.27 -5.85
CA ILE A 72 2.75 -6.99 -5.49
C ILE A 72 2.56 -7.63 -4.11
N GLY A 73 2.93 -8.91 -4.00
CA GLY A 73 2.71 -9.68 -2.78
C GLY A 73 1.24 -9.80 -2.37
N LYS A 74 1.04 -10.17 -1.11
CA LYS A 74 -0.27 -10.23 -0.45
C LYS A 74 -0.61 -8.90 0.23
N GLY A 75 -1.89 -8.69 0.54
CA GLY A 75 -2.29 -7.59 1.42
C GLY A 75 -1.79 -7.84 2.85
N VAL A 76 -1.59 -6.77 3.62
CA VAL A 76 -1.30 -6.82 5.05
C VAL A 76 -2.62 -6.58 5.79
N LEU A 77 -3.11 -7.60 6.50
CA LEU A 77 -4.33 -7.47 7.28
C LEU A 77 -4.09 -6.55 8.48
N LEU A 78 -5.00 -5.61 8.72
CA LEU A 78 -4.93 -4.71 9.88
C LEU A 78 -5.59 -5.37 11.08
N LYS A 79 -5.17 -4.98 12.28
CA LYS A 79 -5.73 -5.50 13.53
C LYS A 79 -6.90 -4.70 14.07
N ASP A 80 -7.07 -3.48 13.58
CA ASP A 80 -8.08 -2.52 14.04
C ASP A 80 -8.78 -1.86 12.85
N ASN A 81 -10.08 -1.62 12.99
CA ASN A 81 -10.93 -1.11 11.91
C ASN A 81 -10.99 0.42 11.83
N PHE A 82 -10.44 1.11 12.82
CA PHE A 82 -10.70 2.54 13.07
C PHE A 82 -9.44 3.40 13.15
N GLU A 83 -8.31 2.87 12.71
CA GLU A 83 -7.06 3.65 12.70
C GLU A 83 -7.07 4.68 11.56
N LEU A 84 -6.58 5.89 11.88
CA LEU A 84 -6.39 6.96 10.91
C LEU A 84 -4.99 6.85 10.31
N TYR A 85 -4.94 6.71 9.00
CA TYR A 85 -3.70 6.61 8.24
C TYR A 85 -3.44 7.86 7.42
N LYS A 86 -2.17 8.26 7.37
CA LYS A 86 -1.68 9.22 6.38
C LYS A 86 -0.70 8.55 5.41
N PRO A 87 -0.62 9.00 4.15
CA PRO A 87 0.42 8.57 3.23
C PRO A 87 1.82 8.80 3.82
N TYR A 88 2.71 7.84 3.59
CA TYR A 88 4.09 7.87 4.04
C TYR A 88 5.02 7.54 2.89
N VAL A 89 6.01 8.40 2.64
CA VAL A 89 7.04 8.20 1.62
C VAL A 89 8.38 8.60 2.21
N ALA A 90 9.42 7.79 1.99
CA ALA A 90 10.81 8.14 2.29
C ALA A 90 11.70 7.90 1.07
N LEU A 91 12.51 8.91 0.75
CA LEU A 91 13.38 8.94 -0.43
C LEU A 91 14.84 8.92 0.03
N SER A 92 15.71 8.31 -0.78
CA SER A 92 17.16 8.33 -0.56
C SER A 92 17.87 8.99 -1.73
N CYS A 93 17.96 8.31 -2.87
CA CYS A 93 18.67 8.77 -4.07
C CYS A 93 17.74 8.85 -5.29
N CYS A 94 16.49 9.29 -5.10
CA CYS A 94 15.52 9.45 -6.18
C CYS A 94 14.59 10.63 -5.93
N SER A 95 14.02 11.15 -7.01
CA SER A 95 12.92 12.12 -6.96
C SER A 95 11.63 11.40 -7.35
N VAL A 96 10.51 11.80 -6.74
CA VAL A 96 9.20 11.23 -7.04
C VAL A 96 8.18 12.35 -7.16
N GLU A 97 7.13 12.07 -7.92
CA GLU A 97 5.93 12.90 -7.96
C GLU A 97 4.79 12.10 -7.31
N ALA A 98 4.08 12.72 -6.37
CA ALA A 98 2.92 12.09 -5.75
C ALA A 98 1.65 12.37 -6.57
N ASN A 99 0.79 11.37 -6.70
CA ASN A 99 -0.55 11.55 -7.26
C ASN A 99 -1.57 11.18 -6.18
N PHE A 100 -2.29 12.17 -5.66
CA PHE A 100 -3.37 11.99 -4.69
C PHE A 100 -4.77 12.02 -5.33
N GLY A 101 -4.86 12.00 -6.67
CA GLY A 101 -6.12 11.97 -7.39
C GLY A 101 -6.73 13.34 -7.69
N ASN A 102 -5.97 14.44 -7.57
CA ASN A 102 -6.47 15.79 -7.86
C ASN A 102 -6.91 15.98 -9.32
N ASN A 103 -6.38 15.18 -10.26
CA ASN A 103 -6.80 15.18 -11.66
C ASN A 103 -6.78 13.76 -12.23
N LEU A 104 -7.89 13.07 -12.13
CA LEU A 104 -8.03 11.69 -12.63
C LEU A 104 -8.15 11.61 -14.15
N THR A 105 -8.48 12.72 -14.84
CA THR A 105 -8.59 12.75 -16.30
C THR A 105 -7.22 12.75 -16.97
N SER A 106 -6.31 13.64 -16.55
CA SER A 106 -4.96 13.72 -17.13
C SER A 106 -3.95 12.84 -16.40
N LYS A 107 -4.21 12.50 -15.14
CA LYS A 107 -3.31 11.71 -14.30
C LYS A 107 -4.10 10.68 -13.45
N PRO A 108 -4.72 9.68 -14.08
CA PRO A 108 -5.44 8.64 -13.35
C PRO A 108 -4.51 7.85 -12.43
N PHE A 109 -5.08 7.19 -11.42
CA PHE A 109 -4.35 6.14 -10.71
C PHE A 109 -3.98 5.02 -11.68
N LYS A 110 -2.76 4.47 -11.52
CA LYS A 110 -2.30 3.37 -12.37
C LYS A 110 -2.98 2.05 -12.05
N TYR A 111 -3.37 1.86 -10.80
CA TYR A 111 -4.17 0.72 -10.35
C TYR A 111 -5.64 0.98 -10.65
N ASP A 112 -6.31 0.00 -11.26
CA ASP A 112 -7.73 0.06 -11.54
C ASP A 112 -8.53 -0.41 -10.31
N ILE A 113 -9.06 0.56 -9.57
CA ILE A 113 -9.87 0.32 -8.37
C ILE A 113 -11.22 -0.34 -8.68
N SER A 114 -11.75 -0.20 -9.91
CA SER A 114 -13.06 -0.75 -10.28
C SER A 114 -13.04 -2.27 -10.42
N ASN A 115 -11.87 -2.82 -10.73
CA ASN A 115 -11.62 -4.25 -10.87
C ASN A 115 -10.90 -4.83 -9.64
N HIS A 116 -11.08 -4.21 -8.46
CA HIS A 116 -10.48 -4.71 -7.23
C HIS A 116 -11.09 -6.05 -6.82
N PHE A 117 -10.26 -7.10 -6.84
CA PHE A 117 -10.67 -8.44 -6.41
C PHE A 117 -9.98 -8.80 -5.08
N ILE A 118 -10.78 -9.24 -4.10
CA ILE A 118 -10.28 -9.69 -2.80
C ILE A 118 -9.69 -11.08 -2.98
N ASN A 119 -8.38 -11.15 -3.12
CA ASN A 119 -7.68 -12.40 -2.87
C ASN A 119 -7.61 -12.55 -1.34
N LYS A 120 -8.32 -13.53 -0.75
CA LYS A 120 -8.41 -13.73 0.72
C LYS A 120 -7.10 -14.22 1.37
N GLU A 121 -5.97 -14.02 0.71
CA GLU A 121 -4.66 -14.35 1.22
C GLU A 121 -3.96 -13.07 1.67
N PHE A 122 -3.76 -12.96 2.97
CA PHE A 122 -3.06 -11.84 3.62
C PHE A 122 -1.78 -12.32 4.30
N TYR A 123 -0.87 -11.38 4.55
CA TYR A 123 0.24 -11.53 5.50
C TYR A 123 -0.25 -11.30 6.93
#